data_AF-A0A2D4S4W0-F1
#
_entry.id   AF-A0A2D4S4W0-F1
#
_cell.length_a   1.000
_cell.length_b   1.000
_cell.length_c   1.000
_cell.angle_alpha   90.00
_cell.angle_beta   90.00
_cell.angle_gamma   90.00
#
_symmetry.space_group_name_H-M   'P 1'
#
loop_
_entity.id
_entity.type
_entity.pdbx_description
1 polymer ?
#
loop_
_entity_poly.entity_id
_entity_poly.type
_entity_poly.pdbx_seq_one_letter_code
_entity_poly.pdbx_strand_id
1 'polypeptide(L)' 'MTIQEISVSNNQKKTIQKALKKSKALIEEENGDLVLDQESYFEWCDDTGKYPLEDIMPDQDFDDDAQYIVFV' A
#
# COMPACT_ATOMS: atom_id res chain seq x y z
N MET A 1 -16.49 -4.97 4.35
CA MET A 1 -15.17 -4.32 4.38
C MET A 1 -14.16 -5.41 4.66
N THR A 2 -13.39 -5.81 3.64
CA THR A 2 -12.31 -6.80 3.74
C THR A 2 -11.00 -6.04 3.92
N ILE A 3 -10.20 -6.46 4.89
CA ILE A 3 -8.94 -5.81 5.26
C ILE A 3 -7.87 -6.88 5.32
N GLN A 4 -6.74 -6.64 4.67
CA GLN A 4 -5.51 -7.41 4.85
C GLN A 4 -4.54 -6.62 5.73
N GLU A 5 -4.05 -7.22 6.80
CA GLU A 5 -2.98 -6.64 7.61
C GLU A 5 -1.63 -7.24 7.20
N ILE A 6 -0.65 -6.38 6.95
CA ILE A 6 0.71 -6.76 6.57
C ILE A 6 1.68 -6.10 7.54
N SER A 7 2.43 -6.91 8.29
CA SER A 7 3.44 -6.38 9.19
C SER A 7 4.70 -6.00 8.42
N VAL A 8 5.15 -4.77 8.58
CA VAL A 8 6.28 -4.21 7.85
C VAL A 8 7.25 -3.50 8.79
N SER A 9 8.52 -3.48 8.41
CA SER A 9 9.51 -2.67 9.12
C SER A 9 9.24 -1.17 8.92
N ASN A 10 9.70 -0.34 9.87
CA ASN A 10 9.69 1.12 9.73
C ASN A 10 10.38 1.62 8.45
N ASN A 11 11.38 0.88 7.94
CA ASN A 11 12.05 1.23 6.69
C ASN A 11 11.17 0.94 5.48
N GLN A 12 10.40 -0.15 5.49
CA GLN A 12 9.40 -0.44 4.46
C GLN A 12 8.28 0.59 4.48
N LYS A 13 7.72 0.95 5.65
CA LYS A 13 6.71 2.04 5.78
C LYS A 13 7.19 3.33 5.09
N LYS A 14 8.41 3.78 5.42
CA LYS A 14 9.01 4.97 4.80
C LYS A 14 9.21 4.83 3.29
N THR A 15 9.48 3.63 2.80
CA THR A 15 9.68 3.38 1.36
C THR A 15 8.35 3.40 0.62
N ILE A 16 7.31 2.79 1.19
CA ILE A 16 5.92 2.82 0.69
C ILE A 16 5.43 4.27 0.61
N GLN A 17 5.54 5.03 1.71
CA GLN A 17 5.17 6.45 1.74
C GLN A 17 5.87 7.28 0.65
N LYS A 18 7.15 7.02 0.39
CA LYS A 18 7.90 7.73 -0.64
C LYS A 18 7.43 7.35 -2.05
N ALA A 19 7.22 6.06 -2.30
CA ALA A 19 6.80 5.56 -3.60
C ALA A 19 5.38 6.03 -3.96
N LEU A 20 4.49 6.05 -2.97
CA LEU A 20 3.08 6.43 -3.12
C LEU A 20 2.78 7.87 -2.69
N LYS A 21 3.80 8.71 -2.48
CA LYS A 21 3.64 10.10 -2.00
C LYS A 21 2.66 10.95 -2.82
N LYS A 22 2.50 10.64 -4.11
CA LYS A 22 1.60 11.35 -5.03
C LYS A 22 0.29 10.60 -5.30
N SER A 23 0.15 9.39 -4.78
CA SER A 23 -1.09 8.62 -4.88
C SER A 23 -2.06 9.08 -3.80
N LYS A 24 -3.35 9.11 -4.15
CA LYS A 24 -4.43 9.31 -3.17
C LYS A 24 -4.82 8.02 -2.45
N ALA A 25 -4.27 6.88 -2.90
CA ALA A 25 -4.56 5.57 -2.36
C ALA A 25 -3.99 5.35 -0.95
N LEU A 26 -2.97 6.12 -0.54
CA LEU A 26 -2.29 5.94 0.73
C LEU A 26 -2.71 7.00 1.76
N ILE A 27 -3.19 6.54 2.90
CA ILE A 27 -3.56 7.34 4.07
C ILE A 27 -2.61 6.95 5.22
N GLU A 28 -2.11 7.94 5.94
CA GLU A 28 -1.31 7.74 7.14
C GLU A 28 -2.16 8.06 8.37
N GLU A 29 -2.29 7.09 9.26
CA GLU A 29 -3.06 7.21 10.50
C GLU A 29 -2.19 7.80 11.63
N GLU A 30 -2.82 8.34 12.68
CA GLU A 30 -2.11 9.00 13.79
C GLU A 30 -1.13 8.09 14.54
N ASN A 31 -1.37 6.77 14.50
CA ASN A 31 -0.51 5.75 15.11
C ASN A 31 0.71 5.39 14.26
N GLY A 32 0.83 5.94 13.04
CA GLY A 32 1.91 5.64 12.09
C GLY A 32 1.68 4.40 11.24
N ASP A 33 0.46 3.84 11.24
CA ASP A 33 0.05 2.82 10.28
C ASP A 33 -0.30 3.45 8.94
N LEU A 34 -0.12 2.67 7.87
CA LEU A 34 -0.46 3.10 6.53
C LEU A 34 -1.64 2.29 6.04
N VAL A 35 -2.70 2.98 5.64
CA VAL A 35 -3.90 2.37 5.06
C VAL A 35 -3.87 2.63 3.56
N LEU A 36 -3.91 1.57 2.79
CA LEU A 36 -3.98 1.62 1.34
C LEU A 36 -5.38 1.21 0.89
N ASP A 37 -6.03 2.09 0.13
CA ASP A 37 -7.23 1.75 -0.66
C ASP A 37 -6.81 1.03 -1.95
N GLN A 38 -7.24 -0.22 -2.10
CA GLN A 38 -6.72 -1.10 -3.16
C GLN A 38 -7.25 -0.73 -4.55
N GLU A 39 -8.51 -0.28 -4.64
CA GLU A 39 -9.10 0.23 -5.88
C GLU A 39 -8.33 1.45 -6.39
N SER A 40 -8.12 2.46 -5.52
CA SER A 40 -7.34 3.64 -5.86
C SER A 40 -5.87 3.33 -6.16
N TYR A 41 -5.30 2.28 -5.55
CA TYR A 41 -3.94 1.84 -5.84
C TYR A 41 -3.84 1.29 -7.26
N PHE A 42 -4.75 0.41 -7.67
CA PHE A 42 -4.76 -0.14 -9.02
C PHE A 42 -5.02 0.93 -10.08
N GLU A 43 -5.97 1.85 -9.87
CA GLU A 43 -6.17 3.00 -10.76
C GLU A 43 -4.88 3.82 -10.93
N TRP A 44 -4.18 4.08 -9.83
CA TRP A 44 -2.90 4.80 -9.88
C TRP A 44 -1.80 4.01 -10.60
N CYS A 45 -1.76 2.69 -10.45
CA CYS A 45 -0.82 1.83 -11.14
C CYS A 45 -1.08 1.82 -12.65
N ASP A 46 -2.34 1.73 -13.06
CA ASP A 46 -2.74 1.79 -14.47
C ASP A 46 -2.39 3.14 -15.11
N ASP A 47 -2.62 4.25 -14.39
CA ASP A 47 -2.29 5.61 -14.85
C ASP A 47 -0.77 5.84 -15.00
N THR A 48 0.04 5.23 -14.13
CA THR A 48 1.48 5.49 -14.06
C THR A 48 2.36 4.41 -14.67
N GLY A 49 1.83 3.21 -14.89
CA GLY A 49 2.56 2.01 -15.28
C GLY A 49 3.57 1.54 -14.24
N LYS A 50 3.33 1.81 -12.95
CA LYS A 50 4.25 1.49 -11.84
C LYS A 50 3.57 0.64 -10.78
N TYR A 51 4.32 -0.31 -10.24
CA TYR A 51 3.86 -1.30 -9.25
C TYR A 51 4.78 -1.29 -8.02
N PRO A 52 4.79 -0.19 -7.24
CA PRO A 52 5.80 0.01 -6.21
C PRO A 52 5.67 -0.97 -5.04
N LEU A 53 4.48 -1.48 -4.71
CA LEU A 53 4.34 -2.42 -3.60
C LEU A 53 4.96 -3.77 -3.92
N GLU A 54 4.76 -4.23 -5.16
CA GLU A 54 5.33 -5.43 -5.74
C GLU A 54 6.86 -5.30 -5.87
N ASP A 55 7.37 -4.10 -6.19
CA ASP A 55 8.81 -3.82 -6.20
C ASP A 55 9.43 -3.80 -4.79
N ILE A 56 8.72 -3.26 -3.79
CA ILE A 56 9.22 -3.14 -2.41
C ILE A 56 9.13 -4.49 -1.67
N MET A 57 8.10 -5.28 -1.96
CA MET A 57 7.77 -6.54 -1.28
C MET A 57 7.39 -7.62 -2.30
N PRO A 58 8.35 -8.10 -3.10
CA PRO A 58 8.07 -9.05 -4.20
C PRO A 58 7.59 -10.43 -3.71
N ASP A 59 7.92 -10.80 -2.47
CA ASP A 59 7.51 -12.06 -1.86
C ASP A 59 6.21 -11.92 -1.05
N GLN A 60 5.60 -10.73 -1.03
CA GLN A 60 4.36 -10.48 -0.30
C GLN A 60 3.16 -10.85 -1.17
N ASP A 61 2.30 -11.69 -0.61
CA ASP A 61 1.00 -11.99 -1.20
C ASP A 61 0.02 -10.88 -0.81
N PHE A 62 -0.50 -10.17 -1.81
CA PHE A 62 -1.52 -9.14 -1.63
C PHE A 62 -2.87 -9.76 -1.99
N ASP A 63 -3.83 -9.67 -1.07
CA ASP A 63 -5.15 -10.23 -1.28
C ASP A 63 -5.93 -9.35 -2.27
N ASP A 64 -6.13 -9.83 -3.50
CA ASP A 64 -6.89 -9.12 -4.54
C ASP A 64 -8.37 -8.91 -4.16
N ASP A 65 -8.90 -9.66 -3.19
CA ASP A 65 -10.26 -9.51 -2.66
C ASP A 65 -10.34 -8.54 -1.46
N ALA A 66 -9.20 -8.05 -0.97
CA ALA A 66 -9.18 -7.01 0.05
C ALA A 66 -9.64 -5.67 -0.54
N GLN A 67 -10.33 -4.87 0.27
CA GLN A 67 -10.64 -3.48 -0.09
C GLN A 67 -9.55 -2.55 0.41
N TYR A 68 -8.97 -2.89 1.57
CA TYR A 68 -7.91 -2.12 2.19
C TYR A 68 -6.76 -3.02 2.62
N ILE A 69 -5.55 -2.51 2.48
CA ILE A 69 -4.34 -3.12 3.03
C ILE A 69 -3.80 -2.19 4.12
N VAL A 70 -3.60 -2.73 5.32
CA VAL A 70 -3.07 -1.98 6.47
C VAL A 70 -1.66 -2.46 6.76
N PHE A 71 -0.71 -1.53 6.70
CA PHE A 71 0.69 -1.79 7.01
C PHE A 71 1.00 -1.41 8.45
N VAL A 72 1.28 -2.41 9.29
CA VAL A 72 1.54 -2.29 10.74
C VAL A 72 3.00 -2.44 11.11
#